data_AF-A0A659UK84-F1
#
_entry.id   AF-A0A659UK84-F1
#
_cell.length_a   1.000
_cell.length_b   1.000
_cell.length_c   1.000
_cell.angle_alpha   90.00
_cell.angle_beta   90.00
_cell.angle_gamma   90.00
#
_symmetry.space_group_name_H-M   'P 1'
#
loop_
_entity.id
_entity.type
_entity.pdbx_description
1 polymer ?
#
loop_
_entity_poly.entity_id
_entity_poly.type
_entity_poly.pdbx_seq_one_letter_code
_entity_poly.pdbx_strand_id
1 'polypeptide(L)'
;MRDLKARETAGPGNDDAAELARRHLIQPWPYAGSVGSEARALIGEGDGIYITDSTGKRLIDGPAGMWCVNVGHRREELARVMYDQAMALSYNTPWYTMNTPSAELA
;
A
#
# COMPACT_ATOMS: atom_id res chain seq x y z
N MET A 1 -2.91 26.29 6.27
CA MET A 1 -3.62 25.03 6.59
C MET A 1 -4.52 24.73 5.40
N ARG A 2 -4.13 23.80 4.53
CA ARG A 2 -4.95 23.44 3.36
C ARG A 2 -5.69 22.16 3.70
N ASP A 3 -7.01 22.26 3.82
CA ASP A 3 -7.91 21.13 3.97
C ASP A 3 -7.75 20.18 2.78
N LEU A 4 -7.01 19.09 2.99
CA LEU A 4 -7.05 17.91 2.14
C LEU A 4 -8.36 17.18 2.42
N LYS A 5 -9.49 17.73 1.94
CA LYS A 5 -10.69 16.93 1.74
C LYS A 5 -10.27 15.74 0.88
N ALA A 6 -10.54 14.53 1.38
CA ALA A 6 -10.44 13.30 0.63
C ALA A 6 -11.00 13.54 -0.77
N ARG A 7 -10.15 13.53 -1.78
CA ARG A 7 -10.63 13.51 -3.16
C ARG A 7 -11.43 12.22 -3.26
N GLU A 8 -12.71 12.33 -3.56
CA GLU A 8 -13.48 11.24 -4.15
C GLU A 8 -12.83 10.91 -5.50
N THR A 9 -11.75 10.15 -5.48
CA THR A 9 -11.47 9.24 -6.58
C THR A 9 -12.52 8.16 -6.42
N ALA A 10 -13.65 8.32 -7.10
CA ALA A 10 -14.59 7.24 -7.34
C ALA A 10 -13.83 6.17 -8.13
N GLY A 11 -13.10 5.33 -7.38
CA GLY A 11 -12.57 4.09 -7.91
C GLY A 11 -13.73 3.21 -8.33
N PRO A 12 -13.47 2.21 -9.19
CA PRO A 12 -14.43 1.16 -9.45
C PRO A 12 -14.99 0.66 -8.10
N GLY A 13 -16.31 0.59 -7.95
CA GLY A 13 -16.94 0.17 -6.68
C GLY A 13 -16.34 -1.15 -6.19
N ASN A 14 -16.39 -1.45 -4.89
CA ASN A 14 -15.70 -2.60 -4.30
C ASN A 14 -15.91 -3.94 -5.05
N ASP A 15 -17.09 -4.15 -5.65
CA ASP A 15 -17.41 -5.32 -6.47
C ASP A 15 -16.57 -5.41 -7.76
N ASP A 16 -16.21 -4.27 -8.35
CA ASP A 16 -15.41 -4.17 -9.57
C ASP A 16 -13.91 -4.40 -9.26
N ALA A 17 -13.41 -3.95 -8.11
CA ALA A 17 -12.02 -4.25 -7.70
C ALA A 17 -11.75 -5.76 -7.52
N ALA A 18 -12.71 -6.50 -6.94
CA ALA A 18 -12.60 -7.96 -6.78
C ALA A 18 -12.69 -8.71 -8.12
N GLU A 19 -13.55 -8.26 -9.03
CA GLU A 19 -13.64 -8.80 -10.40
C GLU A 19 -12.34 -8.57 -11.17
N LEU A 20 -11.80 -7.35 -11.14
CA LEU A 20 -10.53 -7.01 -11.77
C LEU A 20 -9.40 -7.86 -11.23
N ALA A 21 -9.33 -8.06 -9.91
CA ALA A 21 -8.34 -8.92 -9.29
C ALA A 21 -8.43 -10.36 -9.81
N ARG A 22 -9.63 -10.94 -9.85
CA ARG A 22 -9.83 -12.30 -10.36
C ARG A 22 -9.46 -12.45 -11.83
N ARG A 23 -9.71 -11.44 -12.66
CA ARG A 23 -9.44 -11.50 -14.11
C ARG A 23 -7.99 -11.25 -14.48
N HIS A 24 -7.28 -10.44 -13.69
CA HIS A 24 -6.02 -9.85 -14.10
C HIS A 24 -4.86 -10.06 -13.14
N LEU A 25 -5.08 -10.62 -11.95
CA LEU A 25 -4.02 -10.88 -10.96
C LEU A 25 -3.84 -12.38 -10.71
N ILE A 26 -2.58 -12.83 -10.78
CA ILE A 26 -2.17 -14.09 -10.15
C ILE A 26 -1.75 -13.75 -8.73
N GLN A 27 -2.61 -14.09 -7.76
CA GLN A 27 -2.35 -13.82 -6.35
C GLN A 27 -1.18 -14.68 -5.84
N PRO A 28 -0.28 -14.13 -5.00
CA PRO A 28 0.76 -14.93 -4.35
C PRO A 28 0.19 -16.04 -3.47
N TRP A 29 0.85 -17.20 -3.45
CA TRP A 29 0.41 -18.37 -2.68
C TRP A 29 -1.03 -18.82 -3.00
N PRO A 30 -1.40 -19.02 -4.27
CA PRO A 30 -2.76 -19.42 -4.64
C PRO A 30 -3.04 -20.86 -4.24
N TYR A 31 -4.32 -21.24 -4.10
CA TYR A 31 -4.64 -22.66 -4.09
C TYR A 31 -4.36 -23.25 -5.48
N ALA A 32 -3.78 -24.46 -5.53
CA ALA A 32 -3.33 -25.06 -6.78
C ALA A 32 -4.43 -25.18 -7.86
N GLY A 33 -5.70 -25.30 -7.46
CA GLY A 33 -6.84 -25.38 -8.38
C GLY A 33 -7.46 -24.04 -8.80
N SER A 34 -7.01 -22.91 -8.25
CA SER A 34 -7.60 -21.58 -8.46
C SER A 34 -6.58 -20.54 -8.95
N VAL A 35 -5.42 -20.99 -9.44
CA VAL A 35 -4.37 -20.10 -9.96
C VAL A 35 -4.95 -19.24 -11.09
N GLY A 36 -4.89 -17.92 -10.91
CA GLY A 36 -5.40 -16.96 -11.89
C GLY A 36 -6.93 -16.86 -11.98
N SER A 37 -7.67 -17.41 -11.01
CA SER A 37 -9.13 -17.34 -10.96
C SER A 37 -9.70 -17.05 -9.56
N GLU A 38 -8.87 -16.63 -8.61
CA GLU A 38 -9.26 -16.26 -7.25
C GLU A 38 -9.15 -14.76 -6.97
N ALA A 39 -9.99 -14.27 -6.05
CA ALA A 39 -9.87 -12.97 -5.42
C ALA A 39 -10.00 -13.15 -3.89
N ARG A 40 -9.19 -12.41 -3.13
CA ARG A 40 -9.17 -12.46 -1.66
C ARG A 40 -9.86 -11.22 -1.08
N ALA A 41 -10.05 -11.20 0.24
CA ALA A 41 -10.65 -10.08 0.94
C ALA A 41 -9.95 -8.76 0.57
N LEU A 42 -10.75 -7.76 0.21
CA LEU A 42 -10.27 -6.42 -0.13
C LEU A 42 -10.07 -5.63 1.16
N ILE A 43 -8.86 -5.10 1.35
CA ILE A 43 -8.51 -4.21 2.45
C ILE A 43 -8.47 -2.78 1.91
N GLY A 44 -9.26 -1.87 2.48
CA GLY A 44 -9.45 -0.52 1.97
C GLY A 44 -8.55 0.51 2.64
N GLU A 45 -8.47 0.50 3.98
CA GLU A 45 -7.76 1.52 4.75
C GLU A 45 -6.94 0.92 5.90
N GLY A 46 -5.95 1.68 6.38
CA GLY A 46 -5.18 1.39 7.58
C GLY A 46 -4.98 2.63 8.45
N ASP A 47 -4.95 2.43 9.77
CA ASP A 47 -4.66 3.47 10.77
C ASP A 47 -4.07 2.84 12.05
N GLY A 48 -2.82 3.18 12.39
CA GLY A 48 -2.10 2.58 13.50
C GLY A 48 -1.94 1.07 13.32
N ILE A 49 -2.43 0.28 14.28
CA ILE A 49 -2.42 -1.20 14.22
C ILE A 49 -3.67 -1.78 13.55
N TYR A 50 -4.53 -0.95 12.96
CA TYR A 50 -5.82 -1.38 12.44
C TYR A 50 -5.87 -1.31 10.93
N ILE A 51 -6.64 -2.24 10.35
CA ILE A 51 -7.06 -2.24 8.94
C ILE A 51 -8.58 -2.28 8.86
N THR A 52 -9.14 -1.72 7.78
CA THR A 52 -10.57 -1.73 7.50
C THR A 52 -10.81 -2.47 6.20
N ASP A 53 -11.65 -3.51 6.23
CA ASP A 53 -12.02 -4.26 5.02
C ASP A 53 -13.08 -3.54 4.18
N SER A 54 -13.39 -4.10 3.00
CA SER A 54 -14.39 -3.55 2.06
C SER A 54 -15.82 -3.50 2.59
N THR A 55 -16.11 -4.18 3.71
CA THR A 55 -17.41 -4.13 4.39
C THR A 55 -17.46 -3.03 5.47
N GLY A 56 -16.35 -2.32 5.68
CA GLY A 56 -16.19 -1.32 6.73
C GLY A 56 -15.80 -1.92 8.09
N LYS A 57 -15.48 -3.21 8.16
CA LYS A 57 -15.11 -3.85 9.43
C LYS A 57 -13.65 -3.52 9.77
N ARG A 58 -13.46 -2.95 10.96
CA ARG A 58 -12.14 -2.66 11.53
C ARG A 58 -11.57 -3.89 12.23
N LEU A 59 -10.35 -4.27 11.89
CA LEU A 59 -9.62 -5.43 12.37
C LEU A 59 -8.26 -5.01 12.92
N ILE A 60 -7.73 -5.75 13.89
CA ILE A 60 -6.33 -5.60 14.31
C ILE A 60 -5.45 -6.30 13.27
N ASP A 61 -4.46 -5.58 12.75
CA ASP A 61 -3.40 -6.11 11.90
C ASP A 61 -2.33 -6.78 12.78
N GLY A 62 -2.68 -7.94 13.34
CA GLY A 62 -1.84 -8.67 14.28
C GLY A 62 -0.43 -8.99 13.75
N PRO A 63 -0.28 -9.43 12.50
CA PRO A 63 1.04 -9.70 11.90
C PRO A 63 1.81 -8.45 11.43
N ALA A 64 1.24 -7.24 11.56
CA ALA A 64 1.77 -6.01 10.97
C ALA A 64 2.02 -6.16 9.45
N GLY A 65 0.97 -6.54 8.72
CA GLY A 65 0.99 -6.88 7.31
C GLY A 65 1.58 -8.27 7.09
N MET A 66 2.79 -8.31 6.55
CA MET A 66 3.63 -9.49 6.53
C MET A 66 4.93 -9.09 7.22
N TRP A 67 4.87 -8.95 8.56
CA TRP A 67 5.99 -8.58 9.44
C TRP A 67 6.81 -7.37 8.95
N CYS A 68 6.12 -6.34 8.44
CA CYS A 68 6.77 -5.20 7.79
C CYS A 68 6.21 -3.82 8.19
N VAL A 69 5.01 -3.73 8.75
CA VAL A 69 4.38 -2.45 9.13
C VAL A 69 4.70 -2.09 10.58
N ASN A 70 5.99 -2.04 10.92
CA ASN A 70 6.45 -1.97 12.32
C ASN A 70 6.04 -0.68 13.06
N VAL A 71 5.89 0.44 12.33
CA VAL A 71 5.51 1.75 12.88
C VAL A 71 4.02 2.08 12.73
N GLY A 72 3.23 1.09 12.28
CA GLY A 72 1.81 1.22 12.00
C GLY A 72 1.49 1.89 10.66
N HIS A 73 0.22 1.81 10.28
CA HIS A 73 -0.34 2.40 9.06
C HIS A 73 -0.51 3.93 9.19
N ARG A 74 -0.62 4.62 8.05
CA ARG A 74 -0.95 6.06 7.95
C ARG A 74 0.03 7.02 8.64
N ARG A 75 1.34 6.74 8.53
CA ARG A 75 2.39 7.67 8.98
C ARG A 75 2.58 8.81 7.97
N GLU A 76 1.87 9.92 8.18
CA GLU A 76 1.93 11.10 7.30
C GLU A 76 3.36 11.63 7.09
N GLU A 77 4.17 11.62 8.15
CA GLU A 77 5.58 11.98 8.08
C GLU A 77 6.35 11.16 7.03
N LEU A 78 6.18 9.83 7.02
CA LEU A 78 6.84 8.95 6.04
C LEU A 78 6.32 9.22 4.63
N ALA A 79 5.01 9.38 4.47
CA ALA A 79 4.40 9.69 3.17
C ALA A 79 4.94 11.02 2.61
N ARG A 80 5.13 12.03 3.48
CA ARG A 80 5.68 13.33 3.10
C ARG A 80 7.14 13.21 2.66
N VAL A 81 7.98 12.52 3.42
CA VAL A 81 9.39 12.30 3.08
C VAL A 81 9.53 11.55 1.75
N MET A 82 8.73 10.50 1.53
CA MET A 82 8.71 9.77 0.25
C MET A 82 8.31 10.67 -0.92
N TYR A 83 7.27 11.50 -0.75
CA TYR A 83 6.84 12.45 -1.76
C TYR A 83 7.93 13.47 -2.09
N ASP A 84 8.51 14.11 -1.06
CA ASP A 84 9.52 15.15 -1.26
C ASP A 84 10.77 14.57 -1.95
N GLN A 85 11.21 13.35 -1.57
CA GLN A 85 12.33 12.67 -2.23
C GLN A 85 12.00 12.25 -3.66
N ALA A 86 10.80 11.73 -3.94
CA ALA A 86 10.41 11.36 -5.30
C ALA A 86 10.33 12.59 -6.23
N MET A 87 9.82 13.72 -5.72
CA MET A 87 9.77 14.97 -6.48
C MET A 87 11.17 15.56 -6.74
N ALA A 88 12.12 15.35 -5.83
CA ALA A 88 13.49 15.80 -6.00
C ALA A 88 14.31 14.87 -6.90
N LEU A 89 14.28 13.56 -6.64
CA LEU A 89 15.02 12.53 -7.35
C LEU A 89 14.45 11.14 -7.03
N SER A 90 13.54 10.64 -7.86
CA SER A 90 12.95 9.30 -7.72
C SER A 90 13.96 8.16 -7.82
N TYR A 91 15.03 8.35 -8.59
CA TYR A 91 16.05 7.33 -8.81
C TYR A 91 17.38 7.94 -9.28
N ASN A 92 18.48 7.40 -8.76
CA ASN A 92 19.81 7.52 -9.36
C ASN A 92 20.47 6.14 -9.42
N THR A 93 21.40 5.96 -10.36
CA THR A 93 22.18 4.73 -10.45
C THR A 93 23.26 4.68 -9.36
N PRO A 94 23.31 3.63 -8.51
CA PRO A 94 24.35 3.50 -7.48
C PRO A 94 25.71 3.04 -8.03
N TRP A 95 25.82 2.68 -9.32
CA TRP A 95 27.08 2.21 -9.90
C TRP A 95 28.14 3.31 -10.05
N TYR A 96 27.72 4.55 -10.27
CA TYR A 96 28.62 5.67 -10.58
C TYR A 96 28.36 6.92 -9.74
N THR A 97 27.24 6.98 -9.02
CA THR A 97 26.80 8.17 -8.30
C THR A 97 26.16 7.80 -6.96
N MET A 98 26.04 8.79 -6.08
CA MET A 98 25.37 8.66 -4.79
C MET A 98 24.31 9.76 -4.62
N ASN A 99 23.41 9.58 -3.66
CA ASN A 99 22.46 10.61 -3.24
C ASN A 99 22.52 10.80 -1.71
N THR A 100 22.13 11.98 -1.23
CA THR A 100 22.22 12.32 0.21
C THR A 100 21.50 11.29 1.11
N PRO A 101 20.23 10.90 0.87
CA PRO A 101 19.57 9.89 1.70
C PRO A 101 20.32 8.56 1.81
N SER A 102 20.92 8.08 0.71
CA SER A 102 21.69 6.83 0.71
C SER A 102 22.98 6.92 1.54
N ALA A 103 23.61 8.09 1.58
CA ALA A 103 24.81 8.32 2.38
C ALA A 103 24.49 8.49 3.87
N GLU A 104 23.37 9.11 4.21
CA GLU A 104 22.93 9.31 5.60
C GLU A 104 22.41 8.03 6.27
N LEU A 105 21.90 7.08 5.48
CA LEU A 105 21.37 5.80 5.98
C LEU A 105 22.46 4.77 6.35
N ALA A 106 23.65 4.87 5.74
CA ALA A 106 24.73 3.90 5.87
C ALA A 106 25.31 3.81 7.29
#